data_AF-A0A535FWJ9-F1
#
_entry.id   AF-A0A535FWJ9-F1
#
_cell.length_a   1.000
_cell.length_b   1.000
_cell.length_c   1.000
_cell.angle_alpha   90.00
_cell.angle_beta   90.00
_cell.angle_gamma   90.00
#
_symmetry.space_group_name_H-M   'P 1'
#
loop_
_entity.id
_entity.type
_entity.pdbx_description
1 polymer ?
#
loop_
_entity_poly.entity_id
_entity_poly.type
_entity_poly.pdbx_seq_one_letter_code
_entity_poly.pdbx_strand_id
1 'polypeptide(L)'
;MGVMESLSNTNQSELLADVREGFSQLEAAISTASPPLCKRYMTPELYQELVETVRDLAARGHRRVHGAFEIVGTEILSVDSGEPGPPSARVRLHAISSLVELDQRHRVVQGSEELTAWSQDLAARRLETTGRWIITELESMSVQGPVAGPSGPPLPTRDLTELEKRERESKEHGAAFVSATLNFMRLQYSGS
;
A
#
# COMPACT_ATOMS: atom_id res chain seq x y z
N MET A 1 -22.24 -18.73 -17.40
CA MET A 1 -21.59 -17.71 -18.26
C MET A 1 -22.19 -16.37 -17.82
N GLY A 2 -21.66 -15.81 -16.73
CA GLY A 2 -22.21 -14.59 -16.12
C GLY A 2 -21.62 -13.37 -16.83
N VAL A 3 -22.50 -12.45 -17.22
CA VAL A 3 -22.12 -11.19 -17.87
C VAL A 3 -21.32 -10.38 -16.86
N MET A 4 -20.01 -10.19 -17.10
CA MET A 4 -19.24 -9.15 -16.42
C MET A 4 -19.83 -7.81 -16.85
N GLU A 5 -20.72 -7.23 -16.05
CA GLU A 5 -21.05 -5.81 -16.19
C GLU A 5 -19.83 -5.02 -15.75
N SER A 6 -18.98 -4.73 -16.73
CA SER A 6 -17.75 -3.97 -16.55
C SER A 6 -18.09 -2.58 -15.99
N LEU A 7 -17.43 -2.17 -14.91
CA LEU A 7 -17.32 -0.76 -14.55
C LEU A 7 -16.87 0.03 -15.79
N SER A 8 -17.47 1.21 -16.03
CA SER A 8 -16.97 2.12 -17.06
C SER A 8 -15.49 2.42 -16.83
N ASN A 9 -14.74 2.74 -17.89
CA ASN A 9 -13.32 3.07 -17.77
C ASN A 9 -13.05 4.19 -16.74
N THR A 10 -13.97 5.15 -16.62
CA THR A 10 -13.93 6.20 -15.59
C THR A 10 -14.04 5.62 -14.19
N ASN A 11 -15.02 4.75 -13.93
CA ASN A 11 -15.20 4.11 -12.62
C ASN A 11 -14.00 3.21 -12.24
N GLN A 12 -13.35 2.57 -13.22
CA GLN A 12 -12.14 1.78 -12.99
C GLN A 12 -10.96 2.69 -12.59
N SER A 13 -10.77 3.82 -13.28
CA SER A 13 -9.72 4.78 -12.94
C SER A 13 -9.89 5.39 -11.55
N GLU A 14 -11.14 5.69 -11.16
CA GLU A 14 -11.49 6.17 -9.82
C GLU A 14 -11.21 5.12 -8.76
N LEU A 15 -11.62 3.86 -8.98
CA LEU A 15 -11.33 2.73 -8.10
C LEU A 15 -9.83 2.59 -7.85
N LEU A 16 -9.03 2.56 -8.91
CA LEU A 16 -7.58 2.38 -8.78
C LEU A 16 -6.92 3.56 -8.06
N ALA A 17 -7.38 4.79 -8.31
CA ALA A 17 -6.87 5.98 -7.64
C ALA A 17 -7.20 5.97 -6.13
N ASP A 18 -8.45 5.69 -5.78
CA ASP A 18 -8.91 5.63 -4.39
C ASP A 18 -8.22 4.50 -3.62
N VAL A 19 -8.08 3.31 -4.22
CA VAL A 19 -7.36 2.18 -3.62
C VAL A 19 -5.89 2.51 -3.40
N ARG A 20 -5.22 3.11 -4.39
CA ARG A 20 -3.81 3.51 -4.29
C ARG A 20 -3.61 4.53 -3.16
N GLU A 21 -4.48 5.53 -3.07
CA GLU A 21 -4.43 6.54 -2.01
C GLU A 21 -4.70 5.90 -0.65
N GLY A 22 -5.76 5.09 -0.53
CA GLY A 22 -6.12 4.43 0.72
C GLY A 22 -5.03 3.51 1.25
N PHE A 23 -4.41 2.74 0.36
CA PHE A 23 -3.31 1.85 0.72
C PHE A 23 -2.06 2.64 1.14
N SER A 24 -1.71 3.71 0.41
CA SER A 24 -0.59 4.58 0.81
C SER A 24 -0.79 5.20 2.20
N GLN A 25 -2.03 5.58 2.54
CA GLN A 25 -2.36 6.12 3.86
C GLN A 25 -2.31 5.05 4.95
N LEU A 26 -2.72 3.82 4.65
CA LEU A 26 -2.57 2.67 5.54
C LEU A 26 -1.09 2.42 5.85
N GLU A 27 -0.23 2.43 4.84
CA GLU A 27 1.20 2.19 5.02
C GLU A 27 1.90 3.28 5.81
N ALA A 28 1.53 4.53 5.56
CA ALA A 28 1.96 5.67 6.37
C ALA A 28 1.48 5.53 7.83
N ALA A 29 0.24 5.10 8.04
CA ALA A 29 -0.34 4.92 9.37
C ALA A 29 0.39 3.85 10.18
N ILE A 30 0.74 2.72 9.57
CA ILE A 30 1.57 1.66 10.19
C ILE A 30 2.96 2.21 10.52
N SER A 31 3.63 2.80 9.53
CA SER A 31 5.01 3.26 9.65
C SER A 31 5.22 4.37 10.68
N THR A 32 4.20 5.21 10.87
CA THR A 32 4.20 6.35 11.81
C THR A 32 3.45 6.07 13.12
N ALA A 33 2.95 4.84 13.32
CA ALA A 33 2.10 4.46 14.45
C ALA A 33 0.92 5.44 14.67
N SER A 34 0.28 5.85 13.57
CA SER A 34 -0.81 6.82 13.56
C SER A 34 -2.01 6.32 12.75
N PRO A 35 -2.75 5.29 13.24
CA PRO A 35 -3.95 4.75 12.60
C PRO A 35 -4.97 5.79 12.10
N PRO A 36 -5.24 6.92 12.79
CA PRO A 36 -6.22 7.89 12.33
C PRO A 36 -6.01 8.43 10.91
N LEU A 37 -4.79 8.37 10.35
CA LEU A 37 -4.47 8.82 8.99
C LEU A 37 -5.26 8.07 7.91
N CYS A 38 -5.52 6.78 8.10
CA CYS A 38 -6.13 5.93 7.10
C CYS A 38 -7.62 5.64 7.35
N LYS A 39 -8.19 6.13 8.46
CA LYS A 39 -9.55 5.82 8.91
C LYS A 39 -10.63 6.04 7.84
N ARG A 40 -10.48 7.07 6.99
CA ARG A 40 -11.47 7.41 5.95
C ARG A 40 -11.44 6.51 4.72
N TYR A 41 -10.42 5.65 4.59
CA TYR A 41 -10.18 4.82 3.41
C TYR A 41 -10.48 3.35 3.63
N MET A 42 -11.01 2.99 4.78
CA MET A 42 -11.27 1.60 5.15
C MET A 42 -12.54 1.46 5.97
N THR A 43 -12.99 0.22 6.10
CA THR A 43 -14.10 -0.13 6.97
C THR A 43 -13.72 0.04 8.45
N PRO A 44 -14.71 0.25 9.35
CA PRO A 44 -14.46 0.27 10.79
C PRO A 44 -13.76 -0.99 11.30
N GLU A 45 -14.08 -2.15 10.73
CA GLU A 45 -13.53 -3.45 11.10
C GLU A 45 -12.03 -3.51 10.79
N LEU A 46 -11.65 -3.24 9.53
CA LEU A 46 -10.24 -3.21 9.11
C LEU A 46 -9.44 -2.13 9.86
N TYR A 47 -10.08 -0.99 10.18
CA TYR A 47 -9.46 0.04 11.00
C TYR A 47 -9.13 -0.45 12.43
N GLN A 48 -10.01 -1.24 13.06
CA GLN A 48 -9.72 -1.79 14.39
C GLN A 48 -8.58 -2.79 14.35
N GLU A 49 -8.54 -3.68 13.36
CA GLU A 49 -7.44 -4.64 13.17
C GLU A 49 -6.08 -3.93 13.04
N LEU A 50 -6.05 -2.82 12.30
CA LEU A 50 -4.87 -1.98 12.19
C LEU A 50 -4.48 -1.34 13.53
N VAL A 51 -5.45 -0.81 14.28
CA VAL A 51 -5.21 -0.21 15.60
C VAL A 51 -4.62 -1.24 16.56
N GLU A 52 -5.13 -2.47 16.56
CA GLU A 52 -4.62 -3.58 17.36
C GLU A 52 -3.19 -3.96 16.94
N THR A 53 -2.95 -4.09 15.64
CA THR A 53 -1.60 -4.37 15.11
C THR A 53 -0.57 -3.33 15.56
N VAL A 54 -0.92 -2.03 15.46
CA VAL A 54 -0.03 -0.95 15.91
C VAL A 54 0.16 -0.97 17.42
N ARG A 55 -0.90 -1.27 18.19
CA ARG A 55 -0.82 -1.39 19.66
C ARG A 55 0.09 -2.55 20.07
N ASP A 56 -0.01 -3.69 19.43
CA ASP A 56 0.77 -4.90 19.73
C ASP A 56 2.26 -4.73 19.38
N LEU A 57 2.56 -4.01 18.30
CA LEU A 57 3.92 -3.57 17.99
C LEU A 57 4.45 -2.64 19.08
N ALA A 58 3.67 -1.62 19.45
CA ALA A 58 4.08 -0.67 20.47
C ALA A 58 4.27 -1.31 21.86
N ALA A 59 3.44 -2.28 22.24
CA ALA A 59 3.55 -3.03 23.50
C ALA A 59 4.87 -3.82 23.60
N ARG A 60 5.40 -4.27 22.46
CA ARG A 60 6.73 -4.91 22.35
C ARG A 60 7.88 -3.90 22.25
N GLY A 61 7.58 -2.61 22.21
CA GLY A 61 8.57 -1.55 21.94
C GLY A 61 9.04 -1.56 20.48
N HIS A 62 8.24 -2.10 19.58
CA HIS A 62 8.57 -2.25 18.17
C HIS A 62 7.69 -1.35 17.30
N ARG A 63 8.10 -1.16 16.04
CA ARG A 63 7.27 -0.57 14.98
C ARG A 63 7.58 -1.24 13.66
N ARG A 64 6.58 -1.41 12.81
CA ARG A 64 6.79 -1.83 11.42
C ARG A 64 7.04 -0.59 10.57
N VAL A 65 8.01 -0.65 9.66
CA VAL A 65 8.30 0.41 8.70
C VAL A 65 8.43 -0.20 7.33
N HIS A 66 7.67 0.36 6.38
CA HIS A 66 7.88 0.11 4.96
C HIS A 66 8.72 1.27 4.41
N GLY A 67 10.04 1.07 4.33
CA GLY A 67 10.97 2.08 3.83
C GLY A 67 11.00 2.09 2.31
N ALA A 68 11.28 3.25 1.70
CA ALA A 68 11.31 3.41 0.23
C ALA A 68 10.12 2.74 -0.48
N PHE A 69 8.91 3.07 -0.01
CA PHE A 69 7.67 2.49 -0.48
C PHE A 69 7.19 3.16 -1.75
N GLU A 70 6.92 2.36 -2.78
CA GLU A 70 6.22 2.78 -3.99
C GLU A 70 5.24 1.70 -4.44
N ILE A 71 4.03 2.13 -4.81
CA ILE A 71 3.07 1.29 -5.53
C ILE A 71 3.44 1.33 -7.01
N VAL A 72 3.87 0.21 -7.56
CA VAL A 72 4.36 0.12 -8.94
C VAL A 72 3.26 -0.20 -9.94
N GLY A 73 2.20 -0.87 -9.49
CA GLY A 73 1.07 -1.23 -10.34
C GLY A 73 -0.16 -1.59 -9.52
N THR A 74 -1.32 -1.45 -10.15
CA THR A 74 -2.60 -1.91 -9.61
C THR A 74 -3.42 -2.55 -10.72
N GLU A 75 -4.01 -3.70 -10.43
CA GLU A 75 -4.79 -4.51 -11.37
C GLU A 75 -6.17 -4.82 -10.77
N ILE A 76 -7.23 -4.68 -11.56
CA ILE A 76 -8.58 -5.12 -11.14
C ILE A 76 -8.71 -6.60 -11.50
N LEU A 77 -8.82 -7.45 -10.48
CA LEU A 77 -8.98 -8.90 -10.63
C LEU A 77 -10.43 -9.26 -10.96
N SER A 78 -11.37 -8.62 -10.28
CA SER A 78 -12.80 -8.79 -10.53
C SER A 78 -13.59 -7.57 -10.04
N VAL A 79 -14.79 -7.41 -10.59
CA VAL A 79 -15.79 -6.44 -10.15
C VAL A 79 -17.08 -7.21 -9.91
N ASP A 80 -17.71 -6.96 -8.78
CA ASP A 80 -19.10 -7.35 -8.56
C ASP A 80 -19.98 -6.10 -8.50
N SER A 81 -20.76 -5.93 -9.57
CA SER A 81 -21.73 -4.87 -9.79
C SER A 81 -23.16 -5.41 -9.87
N GLY A 82 -23.35 -6.74 -9.77
CA GLY A 82 -24.59 -7.43 -10.14
C GLY A 82 -25.52 -7.79 -8.98
N GLU A 83 -25.05 -7.74 -7.74
CA GLU A 83 -25.88 -7.98 -6.55
C GLU A 83 -26.53 -6.69 -6.02
N PRO A 84 -27.72 -6.75 -5.37
CA PRO A 84 -28.30 -5.60 -4.70
C PRO A 84 -27.40 -5.11 -3.56
N GLY A 85 -26.58 -4.11 -3.85
CA GLY A 85 -25.65 -3.50 -2.91
C GLY A 85 -24.68 -2.52 -3.59
N PRO A 86 -23.84 -1.83 -2.80
CA PRO A 86 -22.81 -0.97 -3.36
C PRO A 86 -21.79 -1.81 -4.15
N PRO A 87 -21.32 -1.32 -5.32
CA PRO A 87 -20.33 -2.01 -6.13
C PRO A 87 -19.10 -2.42 -5.32
N SER A 88 -18.60 -3.63 -5.58
CA SER A 88 -17.37 -4.14 -4.98
C SER A 88 -16.37 -4.59 -6.03
N ALA A 89 -15.09 -4.61 -5.67
CA ALA A 89 -14.01 -5.00 -6.56
C ALA A 89 -12.89 -5.70 -5.81
N ARG A 90 -12.22 -6.61 -6.51
CA ARG A 90 -10.99 -7.24 -6.09
C ARG A 90 -9.84 -6.60 -6.85
N VAL A 91 -8.85 -6.11 -6.13
CA VAL A 91 -7.71 -5.39 -6.71
C VAL A 91 -6.43 -6.05 -6.25
N ARG A 92 -5.48 -6.26 -7.16
CA ARG A 92 -4.10 -6.61 -6.82
C ARG A 92 -3.25 -5.37 -6.87
N LEU A 93 -2.56 -5.11 -5.78
CA LEU A 93 -1.56 -4.06 -5.68
C LEU A 93 -0.18 -4.68 -5.80
N HIS A 94 0.69 -4.05 -6.58
CA HIS A 94 2.11 -4.36 -6.67
C HIS A 94 2.90 -3.21 -6.09
N ALA A 95 3.84 -3.51 -5.21
CA ALA A 95 4.67 -2.52 -4.58
C ALA A 95 6.10 -3.01 -4.40
N ILE A 96 6.99 -2.04 -4.22
CA ILE A 96 8.37 -2.26 -3.80
C ILE A 96 8.57 -1.47 -2.52
N SER A 97 9.13 -2.13 -1.51
CA SER A 97 9.55 -1.47 -0.27
C SER A 97 10.59 -2.32 0.46
N SER A 98 11.35 -1.70 1.35
CA SER A 98 11.96 -2.44 2.45
C SER A 98 10.91 -2.78 3.48
N LEU A 99 11.03 -3.95 4.12
CA LEU A 99 10.04 -4.47 5.06
C LEU A 99 10.74 -4.80 6.36
N VAL A 100 10.69 -3.89 7.33
CA VAL A 100 11.38 -4.05 8.61
C VAL A 100 10.49 -3.82 9.82
N GLU A 101 10.78 -4.56 10.89
CA GLU A 101 10.36 -4.23 12.24
C GLU A 101 11.57 -3.65 12.98
N LEU A 102 11.40 -2.47 13.57
CA LEU A 102 12.43 -1.75 14.31
C LEU A 102 12.11 -1.74 15.80
N ASP A 103 13.13 -1.87 16.65
CA ASP A 103 13.02 -1.59 18.08
C ASP A 103 13.05 -0.07 18.41
N GLN A 104 12.91 0.28 19.68
CA GLN A 104 12.98 1.68 20.17
C GLN A 104 14.33 2.37 19.91
N ARG A 105 15.38 1.60 19.57
CA ARG A 105 16.72 2.12 19.22
C ARG A 105 16.92 2.18 17.70
N HIS A 106 15.85 2.03 16.92
CA HIS A 106 15.87 1.99 15.46
C HIS A 106 16.71 0.84 14.88
N ARG A 107 16.88 -0.25 15.62
CA ARG A 107 17.57 -1.44 15.11
C ARG A 107 16.55 -2.40 14.53
N VAL A 108 16.92 -3.01 13.40
CA VAL A 108 16.12 -4.07 12.78
C VAL A 108 16.07 -5.28 13.70
N VAL A 109 14.86 -5.67 14.10
CA VAL A 109 14.61 -6.89 14.89
C VAL A 109 13.97 -7.99 14.05
N GLN A 110 13.34 -7.64 12.93
CA GLN A 110 12.77 -8.57 11.96
C GLN A 110 12.73 -7.94 10.57
N GLY A 111 12.85 -8.75 9.53
CA GLY A 111 12.76 -8.32 8.13
C GLY A 111 14.09 -7.91 7.53
N SER A 112 14.05 -7.16 6.44
CA SER A 112 15.23 -6.70 5.69
C SER A 112 15.07 -5.27 5.21
N GLU A 113 16.15 -4.50 5.28
CA GLU A 113 16.24 -3.17 4.70
C GLU A 113 16.41 -3.22 3.16
N GLU A 114 16.63 -4.40 2.59
CA GLU A 114 16.67 -4.60 1.14
C GLU A 114 15.30 -4.33 0.51
N LEU A 115 15.31 -3.63 -0.63
CA LEU A 115 14.11 -3.43 -1.41
C LEU A 115 13.59 -4.78 -1.88
N THR A 116 12.29 -5.00 -1.64
CA THR A 116 11.62 -6.25 -1.95
C THR A 116 10.38 -5.92 -2.77
N ALA A 117 10.22 -6.62 -3.90
CA ALA A 117 8.99 -6.59 -4.66
C ALA A 117 7.97 -7.53 -4.02
N TRP A 118 6.73 -7.06 -3.92
CA TRP A 118 5.63 -7.83 -3.38
C TRP A 118 4.31 -7.42 -4.02
N SER A 119 3.32 -8.29 -3.87
CA SER A 119 1.95 -8.03 -4.29
C SER A 119 0.97 -8.40 -3.18
N GLN A 120 -0.12 -7.66 -3.10
CA GLN A 120 -1.18 -7.95 -2.14
C GLN A 120 -2.54 -7.77 -2.81
N ASP A 121 -3.40 -8.76 -2.62
CA ASP A 121 -4.78 -8.70 -3.05
C ASP A 121 -5.60 -8.01 -1.96
N LEU A 122 -6.55 -7.18 -2.37
CA LEU A 122 -7.46 -6.48 -1.47
C LEU A 122 -8.87 -6.46 -2.06
N ALA A 123 -9.85 -6.36 -1.17
CA ALA A 123 -11.21 -6.05 -1.56
C ALA A 123 -11.49 -4.56 -1.34
N ALA A 124 -12.22 -3.96 -2.26
CA ALA A 124 -12.67 -2.59 -2.17
C ALA A 124 -14.18 -2.50 -2.44
N ARG A 125 -14.83 -1.53 -1.80
CA ARG A 125 -16.27 -1.28 -1.98
C ARG A 125 -16.54 0.21 -2.10
N ARG A 126 -17.50 0.57 -2.94
CA ARG A 126 -17.94 1.96 -3.10
C ARG A 126 -18.81 2.37 -1.91
N LEU A 127 -18.48 3.49 -1.27
CA LEU A 127 -19.33 4.11 -0.26
C LEU A 127 -20.43 4.93 -0.92
N GLU A 128 -21.68 4.67 -0.55
CA GLU A 128 -22.83 5.44 -1.06
C GLU A 128 -22.79 6.91 -0.64
N THR A 129 -22.31 7.19 0.57
CA THR A 129 -22.31 8.54 1.15
C THR A 129 -21.33 9.49 0.49
N THR A 130 -20.18 8.99 0.03
CA THR A 130 -19.10 9.80 -0.52
C THR A 130 -18.80 9.49 -2.00
N GLY A 131 -19.34 8.39 -2.53
CA GLY A 131 -19.02 7.88 -3.86
C GLY A 131 -17.62 7.29 -4.00
N ARG A 132 -16.80 7.32 -2.93
CA ARG A 132 -15.40 6.84 -2.93
C ARG A 132 -15.30 5.34 -2.74
N TRP A 133 -14.26 4.74 -3.28
CA TRP A 133 -13.89 3.36 -2.96
C TRP A 133 -13.08 3.33 -1.67
N ILE A 134 -13.39 2.37 -0.81
CA ILE A 134 -12.65 2.09 0.43
C ILE A 134 -12.18 0.65 0.45
N ILE A 135 -11.06 0.40 1.11
CA ILE A 135 -10.51 -0.94 1.32
C ILE A 135 -11.33 -1.63 2.42
N THR A 136 -11.85 -2.80 2.12
CA THR A 136 -12.69 -3.58 3.05
C THR A 136 -11.97 -4.77 3.64
N GLU A 137 -10.97 -5.29 2.94
CA GLU A 137 -10.22 -6.48 3.34
C GLU A 137 -8.83 -6.44 2.71
N LEU A 138 -7.85 -6.96 3.44
CA LEU A 138 -6.49 -7.19 2.97
C LEU A 138 -6.19 -8.68 3.01
N GLU A 139 -5.79 -9.25 1.89
CA GLU A 139 -5.35 -10.64 1.85
C GLU A 139 -3.86 -10.79 2.19
N SER A 140 -3.40 -12.03 2.20
CA SER A 140 -1.99 -12.34 2.42
C SER A 140 -1.10 -11.69 1.36
N MET A 141 -0.07 -10.99 1.83
CA MET A 141 0.97 -10.44 0.98
C MET A 141 1.84 -11.56 0.41
N SER A 142 2.09 -11.52 -0.89
CA SER A 142 3.01 -12.41 -1.60
C SER A 142 4.32 -11.68 -1.89
N VAL A 143 5.42 -12.17 -1.32
CA VAL A 143 6.76 -11.62 -1.53
C VAL A 143 7.40 -12.28 -2.76
N GLN A 144 7.77 -11.48 -3.74
CA GLN A 144 8.29 -11.95 -5.03
C GLN A 144 9.82 -12.07 -5.02
N GLY A 145 10.50 -11.23 -4.24
CA GLY A 145 11.95 -11.31 -4.02
C GLY A 145 12.63 -9.94 -3.95
N PRO A 146 13.95 -9.92 -3.69
CA PRO A 146 14.72 -8.70 -3.63
C PRO A 146 14.82 -8.04 -5.00
N VAL A 147 14.83 -6.71 -5.03
CA VAL A 147 15.03 -5.91 -6.23
C VAL A 147 16.19 -4.93 -6.05
N ALA A 148 16.97 -4.74 -7.10
CA ALA A 148 18.05 -3.77 -7.10
C ALA A 148 17.51 -2.35 -7.27
N GLY A 149 17.95 -1.42 -6.42
CA GLY A 149 17.56 -0.02 -6.49
C GLY A 149 18.04 0.75 -5.25
N PRO A 150 17.99 2.09 -5.27
CA PRO A 150 18.33 2.87 -4.10
C PRO A 150 17.31 2.64 -2.98
N SER A 151 17.71 1.97 -1.91
CA SER A 151 16.92 1.87 -0.68
C SER A 151 16.98 3.21 0.05
N GLY A 152 15.90 3.98 0.01
CA GLY A 152 15.73 5.15 0.88
C GLY A 152 15.67 4.72 2.36
N PRO A 153 16.11 5.57 3.31
CA PRO A 153 16.08 5.25 4.72
C PRO A 153 14.64 5.04 5.23
N PRO A 154 14.45 4.32 6.36
CA PRO A 154 13.13 4.11 6.97
C PRO A 154 12.41 5.45 7.25
N LEU A 155 11.08 5.46 7.14
CA LEU A 155 10.28 6.66 7.42
C LEU A 155 10.55 7.18 8.87
N PRO A 156 10.88 8.48 9.04
CA PRO A 156 11.21 9.04 10.35
C PRO A 156 9.98 9.10 11.26
N THR A 157 10.23 9.06 12.56
CA THR A 157 9.24 9.29 13.62
C THR A 157 8.94 10.79 13.74
N ARG A 158 7.79 11.23 13.21
CA ARG A 158 7.12 12.51 13.55
C ARG A 158 8.00 13.76 13.54
N ASP A 159 8.48 14.17 12.37
CA ASP A 159 8.75 15.59 12.15
C ASP A 159 8.24 16.02 10.77
N LEU A 160 7.13 16.78 10.78
CA LEU A 160 6.45 17.27 9.58
C LEU A 160 7.33 18.24 8.77
N THR A 161 8.31 18.88 9.41
CA THR A 161 9.21 19.86 8.76
C THR A 161 10.36 19.20 7.98
N GLU A 162 10.82 18.02 8.41
CA GLU A 162 11.78 17.20 7.67
C GLU A 162 11.13 16.44 6.50
N LEU A 163 9.82 16.17 6.58
CA LEU A 163 9.01 15.55 5.52
C LEU A 163 8.98 16.40 4.24
N GLU A 164 8.74 17.72 4.34
CA GLU A 164 8.70 18.63 3.19
C GLU A 164 10.08 18.84 2.54
N LYS A 165 11.14 18.84 3.35
CA LYS A 165 12.53 18.96 2.88
C LYS A 165 12.97 17.69 2.13
N ARG A 166 12.58 16.51 2.63
CA ARG A 166 12.82 15.23 1.95
C ARG A 166 11.89 14.94 0.80
N GLU A 167 10.71 15.56 0.70
CA GLU A 167 9.86 15.47 -0.49
C GLU A 167 10.59 16.01 -1.75
N ARG A 168 11.52 16.95 -1.53
CA ARG A 168 12.40 17.48 -2.58
C ARG A 168 13.54 16.51 -2.94
N GLU A 169 14.16 15.84 -1.96
CA GLU A 169 15.18 14.80 -2.17
C GLU A 169 14.59 13.47 -2.67
N SER A 170 13.31 13.21 -2.37
CA SER A 170 12.52 12.06 -2.80
C SER A 170 12.14 12.15 -4.28
N LYS A 171 12.23 13.32 -4.92
CA LYS A 171 12.03 13.44 -6.37
C LYS A 171 13.23 12.91 -7.15
N GLU A 172 14.44 13.10 -6.62
CA GLU A 172 15.67 12.59 -7.24
C GLU A 172 15.85 11.09 -6.98
N HIS A 173 15.61 10.64 -5.74
CA HIS A 173 15.54 9.20 -5.43
C HIS A 173 14.35 8.52 -6.11
N GLY A 174 13.20 9.19 -6.18
CA GLY A 174 12.02 8.71 -6.89
C GLY A 174 12.29 8.51 -8.38
N ALA A 175 13.08 9.36 -9.04
CA ALA A 175 13.44 9.15 -10.44
C ALA A 175 14.32 7.90 -10.64
N ALA A 176 15.29 7.66 -9.77
CA ALA A 176 16.15 6.47 -9.82
C ALA A 176 15.38 5.19 -9.43
N PHE A 177 14.46 5.29 -8.47
CA PHE A 177 13.60 4.22 -8.02
C PHE A 177 12.54 3.87 -9.08
N VAL A 178 11.85 4.84 -9.66
CA VAL A 178 10.92 4.68 -10.80
C VAL A 178 11.63 3.99 -11.97
N SER A 179 12.89 4.33 -12.25
CA SER A 179 13.68 3.66 -13.29
C SER A 179 13.93 2.17 -12.98
N ALA A 180 14.26 1.84 -11.73
CA ALA A 180 14.41 0.45 -11.27
C ALA A 180 13.06 -0.30 -11.31
N THR A 181 11.98 0.34 -10.86
CA THR A 181 10.59 -0.13 -10.92
C THR A 181 10.15 -0.46 -12.35
N LEU A 182 10.39 0.45 -13.30
CA LEU A 182 10.04 0.25 -14.72
C LEU A 182 10.83 -0.92 -15.34
N ASN A 183 12.11 -1.07 -14.98
CA ASN A 183 12.90 -2.21 -15.41
C ASN A 183 12.39 -3.54 -14.82
N PHE A 184 12.01 -3.56 -13.54
CA PHE A 184 11.40 -4.73 -12.92
C PHE A 184 10.08 -5.13 -13.60
N MET A 185 9.17 -4.17 -13.81
CA MET A 185 7.90 -4.45 -14.51
C MET A 185 8.16 -4.96 -15.93
N ARG A 186 9.10 -4.35 -16.66
CA ARG A 186 9.47 -4.83 -18.00
C ARG A 186 9.95 -6.28 -17.96
N LEU A 187 10.76 -6.68 -16.99
CA LEU A 187 11.25 -8.06 -16.87
C LEU A 187 10.13 -9.06 -16.55
N GLN A 188 9.13 -8.66 -15.77
CA GLN A 188 7.96 -9.49 -15.43
C GLN A 188 6.99 -9.67 -16.61
N TYR A 189 6.84 -8.65 -17.48
CA TYR A 189 5.87 -8.65 -18.58
C TYR A 189 6.47 -8.89 -19.98
N SER A 190 7.79 -9.10 -20.11
CA SER A 190 8.44 -9.42 -21.40
C SER A 190 8.60 -10.93 -21.67
N GLY A 191 7.99 -11.78 -20.84
CA GLY A 191 8.10 -13.24 -20.88
C GLY A 191 6.86 -13.97 -21.40
N SER A 192 6.01 -13.31 -22.19
CA SER A 192 4.83 -13.90 -22.85
C SER A 192 5.08 -14.17 -24.33
#